data_AF-A0A971QN27-F1
#
_entry.id   AF-A0A971QN27-F1
#
_cell.length_a   1.000
_cell.length_b   1.000
_cell.length_c   1.000
_cell.angle_alpha   90.00
_cell.angle_beta   90.00
_cell.angle_gamma   90.00
#
_symmetry.space_group_name_H-M   'P 1'
#
loop_
_entity.id
_entity.type
_entity.pdbx_description
1 polymer ?
#
loop_
_entity_poly.entity_id
_entity_poly.type
_entity_poly.pdbx_seq_one_letter_code
_entity_poly.pdbx_strand_id
1 'polypeptide(L)'
;MEKSLVKPFLIVVGLMSVTALALAFTCDVHLNPTPGVKMELPEELDGWAGNELRFCHNPELCAKNYQDASFYVRNLADSNRCPDCGYELFNMTRSEYEALPKDTEFIKSAYTNDVGRRVFVSIVLSGMERDSIHRPQRCLVAQGNAIDQEYTLDVPLEGRDPLQIRVIKASRPSENIYYAYWFVGQERETPSHLERMFWLAWGRVVDSKASRWAYISVSGDCDPEGNAHEAEIKDIVQKLYPTLLTETMRKKVYSE
;
A
#
# COMPACT_ATOMS: atom_id res chain seq x y z
N MET A 1 58.64 -9.23 -13.03
CA MET A 1 57.96 -10.52 -12.76
C MET A 1 56.48 -10.30 -13.03
N GLU A 2 56.05 -10.57 -14.27
CA GLU A 2 54.65 -10.40 -14.68
C GLU A 2 53.82 -11.53 -14.05
N LYS A 3 52.93 -11.19 -13.11
CA LYS A 3 52.04 -12.20 -12.51
C LYS A 3 51.00 -12.56 -13.56
N SER A 4 51.01 -13.82 -14.01
CA SER A 4 49.99 -14.34 -14.94
C SER A 4 48.59 -14.16 -14.36
N LEU A 5 47.76 -13.38 -15.07
CA LEU A 5 46.37 -13.11 -14.72
C LEU A 5 45.42 -14.25 -15.15
N VAL A 6 45.92 -15.27 -15.84
CA VAL A 6 45.09 -16.36 -16.40
C VAL A 6 44.48 -17.22 -15.30
N LYS A 7 45.25 -17.59 -14.27
CA LYS A 7 44.74 -18.36 -13.13
C LYS A 7 43.62 -17.64 -12.37
N PRO A 8 43.80 -16.38 -11.90
CA PRO A 8 42.72 -15.68 -11.21
C PRO A 8 41.51 -15.44 -12.13
N PHE A 9 41.72 -15.21 -13.42
CA PHE A 9 40.62 -15.07 -14.39
C PHE A 9 39.79 -16.36 -14.51
N LEU A 10 40.42 -17.53 -14.68
CA LEU A 10 39.72 -18.82 -14.75
C LEU A 10 38.98 -19.15 -13.45
N ILE A 11 39.55 -18.78 -12.29
CA ILE A 11 38.88 -18.96 -10.99
C ILE A 11 37.62 -18.09 -10.92
N VAL A 12 37.69 -16.82 -11.32
CA VAL A 12 36.53 -15.93 -11.33
C VAL A 12 35.45 -16.42 -12.28
N VAL A 13 35.82 -16.81 -13.51
CA VAL A 13 34.86 -17.35 -14.49
C VAL A 13 34.23 -18.65 -13.99
N GLY A 14 35.01 -19.52 -13.35
CA GLY A 14 34.51 -20.74 -12.72
C GLY A 14 33.50 -20.44 -11.60
N LEU A 15 33.83 -19.54 -10.68
CA LEU A 15 32.94 -19.12 -9.60
C LEU A 15 31.66 -18.46 -10.12
N MET A 16 31.77 -17.58 -11.13
CA MET A 16 30.61 -16.94 -11.75
C MET A 16 29.71 -17.97 -12.44
N SER A 17 30.29 -18.93 -13.16
CA SER A 17 29.53 -19.99 -13.84
C SER A 17 28.82 -20.90 -12.84
N VAL A 18 29.51 -21.33 -11.77
CA VAL A 18 28.90 -22.16 -10.71
C VAL A 18 27.78 -21.39 -10.01
N THR A 19 27.99 -20.11 -9.71
CA THR A 19 26.96 -19.27 -9.09
C THR A 19 25.77 -19.08 -10.03
N ALA A 20 25.99 -18.84 -11.32
CA ALA A 20 24.94 -18.71 -12.32
C ALA A 20 24.13 -20.01 -12.47
N LEU A 21 24.80 -21.17 -12.48
CA LEU A 21 24.16 -22.48 -12.51
C LEU A 21 23.37 -22.75 -11.22
N ALA A 22 23.92 -22.43 -10.05
CA ALA A 22 23.19 -22.54 -8.79
C ALA A 22 21.93 -21.67 -8.82
N LEU A 23 22.05 -20.38 -9.19
CA LEU A 23 20.89 -19.49 -9.31
C LEU A 23 19.85 -20.00 -10.33
N ALA A 24 20.29 -20.55 -11.47
CA ALA A 24 19.39 -21.02 -12.52
C ALA A 24 18.65 -22.33 -12.15
N PHE A 25 19.27 -23.19 -11.35
CA PHE A 25 18.76 -24.54 -11.08
C PHE A 25 18.32 -24.80 -9.64
N THR A 26 18.65 -23.94 -8.68
CA THR A 26 18.29 -24.12 -7.26
C THR A 26 17.41 -23.03 -6.68
N CYS A 27 17.26 -21.89 -7.36
CA CYS A 27 16.44 -20.77 -6.88
C CYS A 27 15.08 -20.75 -7.59
N ASP A 28 14.30 -21.83 -7.44
CA ASP A 28 12.87 -21.74 -7.76
C ASP A 28 12.18 -21.00 -6.60
N VAL A 29 11.61 -19.84 -6.89
CA VAL A 29 10.97 -18.99 -5.87
C VAL A 29 9.48 -19.25 -5.91
N HIS A 30 8.99 -19.95 -4.89
CA HIS A 30 7.56 -20.18 -4.76
C HIS A 30 6.86 -18.91 -4.29
N LEU A 31 5.82 -18.53 -5.01
CA LEU A 31 4.96 -17.44 -4.61
C LEU A 31 4.06 -17.91 -3.49
N ASN A 32 4.02 -17.14 -2.42
CA ASN A 32 2.97 -17.30 -1.44
C ASN A 32 1.84 -16.32 -1.79
N PRO A 33 0.69 -16.82 -2.31
CA PRO A 33 -0.41 -15.96 -2.71
C PRO A 33 -1.14 -15.33 -1.52
N THR A 34 -0.90 -15.82 -0.30
CA THR A 34 -1.68 -15.43 0.89
C THR A 34 -1.24 -14.06 1.41
N PRO A 35 -2.09 -13.03 1.32
CA PRO A 35 -1.77 -11.70 1.86
C PRO A 35 -1.83 -11.70 3.39
N GLY A 36 -1.12 -10.75 4.02
CA GLY A 36 -1.24 -10.47 5.46
C GLY A 36 -2.54 -9.78 5.84
N VAL A 37 -3.30 -9.29 4.85
CA VAL A 37 -4.54 -8.54 5.02
C VAL A 37 -5.62 -9.01 4.06
N LYS A 38 -6.88 -8.82 4.44
CA LYS A 38 -8.05 -9.01 3.61
C LYS A 38 -8.20 -7.80 2.69
N MET A 39 -8.54 -8.04 1.43
CA MET A 39 -8.84 -6.98 0.45
C MET A 39 -10.29 -6.52 0.56
N GLU A 40 -10.69 -6.16 1.78
CA GLU A 40 -12.04 -5.75 2.14
C GLU A 40 -11.93 -4.62 3.17
N LEU A 41 -12.59 -3.50 2.88
CA LEU A 41 -12.67 -2.37 3.79
C LEU A 41 -14.06 -2.39 4.45
N PRO A 42 -14.15 -2.47 5.80
CA PRO A 42 -15.44 -2.58 6.47
C PRO A 42 -16.29 -1.34 6.24
N GLU A 43 -17.57 -1.58 5.99
CA GLU A 43 -18.58 -0.56 5.77
C GLU A 43 -18.89 0.29 7.02
N GLU A 44 -18.75 -0.29 8.20
CA GLU A 44 -19.00 0.37 9.48
C GLU A 44 -17.82 0.07 10.42
N LEU A 45 -17.34 1.12 11.08
CA LEU A 45 -16.41 1.05 12.20
C LEU A 45 -17.00 1.88 13.34
N ASP A 46 -16.55 1.65 14.56
CA ASP A 46 -17.03 2.40 15.73
C ASP A 46 -16.81 3.92 15.55
N GLY A 47 -17.89 4.67 15.31
CA GLY A 47 -17.83 6.12 15.04
C GLY A 47 -17.36 6.51 13.63
N TRP A 48 -17.26 5.58 12.68
CA TRP A 48 -16.95 5.88 11.27
C TRP A 48 -17.81 5.08 10.30
N ALA A 49 -18.49 5.79 9.41
CA ALA A 49 -19.21 5.19 8.28
C ALA A 49 -18.28 5.14 7.05
N GLY A 50 -17.96 3.93 6.60
CA GLY A 50 -17.17 3.65 5.41
C GLY A 50 -18.04 3.61 4.15
N ASN A 51 -17.50 4.15 3.07
CA ASN A 51 -18.14 4.09 1.76
C ASN A 51 -17.09 3.86 0.68
N GLU A 52 -17.13 2.68 0.07
CA GLU A 52 -16.18 2.29 -0.95
C GLU A 52 -16.33 3.19 -2.19
N LEU A 53 -15.18 3.54 -2.78
CA LEU A 53 -15.08 4.38 -3.96
C LEU A 53 -14.83 3.54 -5.19
N ARG A 54 -15.59 3.83 -6.25
CA ARG A 54 -15.39 3.30 -7.59
C ARG A 54 -15.22 4.42 -8.60
N PHE A 55 -14.49 4.15 -9.66
CA PHE A 55 -14.10 5.14 -10.67
C PHE A 55 -14.58 4.71 -12.05
N CYS A 56 -15.14 5.65 -12.81
CA CYS A 56 -15.50 5.41 -14.20
C CYS A 56 -14.34 5.81 -15.11
N HIS A 57 -13.85 4.89 -15.95
CA HIS A 57 -12.74 5.15 -16.87
C HIS A 57 -13.17 5.63 -18.27
N ASN A 58 -14.45 5.94 -18.49
CA ASN A 58 -14.93 6.39 -19.79
C ASN A 58 -14.29 7.75 -20.17
N PRO A 59 -13.37 7.79 -21.15
CA PRO A 59 -12.56 8.97 -21.45
C PRO A 59 -13.36 10.16 -21.99
N GLU A 60 -14.54 9.91 -22.55
CA GLU A 60 -15.33 10.93 -23.23
C GLU A 60 -16.25 11.66 -22.25
N LEU A 61 -16.91 10.91 -21.35
CA LEU A 61 -17.97 11.42 -20.50
C LEU A 61 -17.55 11.61 -19.04
N CYS A 62 -16.76 10.69 -18.49
CA CYS A 62 -16.55 10.60 -17.03
C CYS A 62 -15.07 10.63 -16.60
N ALA A 63 -14.10 10.50 -17.52
CA ALA A 63 -12.67 10.45 -17.22
C ALA A 63 -11.85 11.36 -18.14
N LYS A 64 -12.42 12.50 -18.52
CA LYS A 64 -11.77 13.43 -19.44
C LYS A 64 -10.47 13.95 -18.80
N ASN A 65 -9.37 13.89 -19.56
CA ASN A 65 -8.04 14.30 -19.10
C ASN A 65 -7.58 13.63 -17.78
N TYR A 66 -7.92 12.35 -17.56
CA TYR A 66 -7.58 11.59 -16.34
C TYR A 66 -8.19 12.19 -15.05
N GLN A 67 -9.30 12.92 -15.19
CA GLN A 67 -10.13 13.35 -14.06
C GLN A 67 -11.33 12.41 -13.97
N ASP A 68 -11.12 11.23 -13.37
CA ASP A 68 -12.16 10.21 -13.25
C ASP A 68 -13.27 10.65 -12.28
N ALA A 69 -14.52 10.51 -12.72
CA ALA A 69 -15.69 10.58 -11.85
C ALA A 69 -15.62 9.42 -10.84
N SER A 70 -15.73 9.76 -9.56
CA SER A 70 -15.74 8.80 -8.46
C SER A 70 -17.14 8.69 -7.87
N PHE A 71 -17.52 7.47 -7.52
CA PHE A 71 -18.83 7.12 -7.03
C PHE A 71 -18.69 6.32 -5.74
N TYR A 72 -19.56 6.65 -4.81
CA TYR A 72 -19.72 5.91 -3.56
C TYR A 72 -20.61 4.70 -3.80
N VAL A 73 -20.13 3.49 -3.49
CA VAL A 73 -20.86 2.24 -3.72
C VAL A 73 -22.24 2.26 -3.08
N ARG A 74 -22.38 2.82 -1.88
CA ARG A 74 -23.69 2.92 -1.20
C ARG A 74 -24.71 3.78 -1.94
N ASN A 75 -24.27 4.65 -2.84
CA ASN A 75 -25.13 5.53 -3.62
C ASN A 75 -25.46 4.96 -5.01
N LEU A 76 -24.96 3.76 -5.33
CA LEU A 76 -25.16 3.12 -6.63
C LEU A 76 -26.24 2.04 -6.56
N ALA A 77 -27.08 1.97 -7.58
CA ALA A 77 -28.01 0.85 -7.77
C ALA A 77 -27.28 -0.42 -8.24
N ASP A 78 -26.21 -0.26 -9.01
CA ASP A 78 -25.29 -1.33 -9.44
C ASP A 78 -23.85 -0.85 -9.19
N SER A 79 -23.14 -1.53 -8.30
CA SER A 79 -21.77 -1.17 -7.90
C SER A 79 -20.74 -1.30 -9.02
N ASN A 80 -21.09 -1.99 -10.12
CA ASN A 80 -20.21 -2.25 -11.25
C ASN A 80 -20.49 -1.35 -12.47
N ARG A 81 -21.54 -0.51 -12.42
CA ARG A 81 -21.97 0.29 -13.55
C ARG A 81 -22.06 1.77 -13.19
N CYS A 82 -21.43 2.60 -14.04
CA CYS A 82 -21.46 4.04 -13.90
C CYS A 82 -22.90 4.55 -14.10
N PRO A 83 -23.45 5.32 -13.15
CA PRO A 83 -24.82 5.82 -13.25
C PRO A 83 -24.99 6.83 -14.39
N ASP A 84 -23.92 7.53 -14.78
CA ASP A 84 -23.97 8.60 -15.77
C ASP A 84 -23.86 8.10 -17.22
N CYS A 85 -23.11 7.01 -17.46
CA CYS A 85 -22.84 6.51 -18.81
C CYS A 85 -22.94 4.99 -19.00
N GLY A 86 -23.25 4.22 -17.95
CA GLY A 86 -23.37 2.75 -18.00
C GLY A 86 -22.06 1.98 -18.19
N TYR A 87 -20.92 2.67 -18.22
CA TYR A 87 -19.60 2.06 -18.33
C TYR A 87 -19.23 1.27 -17.08
N GLU A 88 -18.27 0.34 -17.20
CA GLU A 88 -17.77 -0.40 -16.05
C GLU A 88 -17.08 0.52 -15.04
N LEU A 89 -17.29 0.22 -13.76
CA LEU A 89 -16.67 0.89 -12.63
C LEU A 89 -15.50 0.07 -12.07
N PHE A 90 -14.41 0.77 -11.75
CA PHE A 90 -13.14 0.19 -11.31
C PHE A 90 -12.77 0.64 -9.90
N ASN A 91 -11.92 -0.12 -9.20
CA ASN A 91 -11.54 0.18 -7.80
C ASN A 91 -10.46 1.26 -7.66
N MET A 92 -9.85 1.66 -8.77
CA MET A 92 -8.77 2.63 -8.82
C MET A 92 -9.00 3.59 -9.99
N THR A 93 -8.36 4.75 -9.96
CA THR A 93 -8.40 5.74 -11.05
C THR A 93 -7.81 5.15 -12.32
N ARG A 94 -8.11 5.75 -13.47
CA ARG A 94 -7.59 5.26 -14.75
C ARG A 94 -6.08 5.37 -14.81
N SER A 95 -5.51 6.46 -14.26
CA SER A 95 -4.06 6.63 -14.16
C SER A 95 -3.40 5.54 -13.32
N GLU A 96 -4.01 5.16 -12.19
CA GLU A 96 -3.51 4.05 -11.36
C GLU A 96 -3.61 2.71 -12.11
N TYR A 97 -4.73 2.45 -12.79
CA TYR A 97 -4.94 1.20 -13.54
C TYR A 97 -3.99 1.01 -14.73
N GLU A 98 -3.59 2.11 -15.37
CA GLU A 98 -2.62 2.09 -16.46
C GLU A 98 -1.17 2.02 -15.96
N ALA A 99 -0.89 2.59 -14.78
CA ALA A 99 0.46 2.62 -14.21
C ALA A 99 0.82 1.37 -13.39
N LEU A 100 -0.16 0.70 -12.77
CA LEU A 100 0.07 -0.46 -11.91
C LEU A 100 0.08 -1.78 -12.70
N PRO A 101 0.87 -2.78 -12.26
CA PRO A 101 0.80 -4.13 -12.80
C PRO A 101 -0.63 -4.70 -12.73
N LYS A 102 -1.03 -5.49 -13.73
CA LYS A 102 -2.40 -5.99 -13.88
C LYS A 102 -2.87 -6.94 -12.79
N ASP A 103 -1.95 -7.48 -12.00
CA ASP A 103 -2.21 -8.33 -10.85
C ASP A 103 -2.14 -7.57 -9.51
N THR A 104 -2.08 -6.24 -9.55
CA THR A 104 -2.24 -5.38 -8.37
C THR A 104 -3.70 -5.33 -7.97
N GLU A 105 -3.99 -5.67 -6.72
CA GLU A 105 -5.32 -5.46 -6.16
C GLU A 105 -5.37 -4.12 -5.43
N PHE A 106 -6.47 -3.39 -5.59
CA PHE A 106 -6.66 -2.06 -5.03
C PHE A 106 -8.08 -1.95 -4.50
N ILE A 107 -8.24 -1.37 -3.32
CA ILE A 107 -9.52 -0.96 -2.76
C ILE A 107 -9.35 0.38 -2.05
N LYS A 108 -10.35 1.25 -2.13
CA LYS A 108 -10.35 2.56 -1.49
C LYS A 108 -11.74 2.90 -0.98
N SER A 109 -11.80 3.40 0.24
CA SER A 109 -13.04 3.86 0.86
C SER A 109 -12.84 5.23 1.49
N ALA A 110 -13.89 6.05 1.48
CA ALA A 110 -13.96 7.23 2.33
C ALA A 110 -14.68 6.86 3.63
N TYR A 111 -14.06 7.17 4.77
CA TYR A 111 -14.66 7.04 6.08
C TYR A 111 -15.04 8.42 6.59
N THR A 112 -16.29 8.58 7.02
CA THR A 112 -16.79 9.83 7.60
C THR A 112 -17.23 9.56 9.03
N ASN A 113 -16.78 10.39 9.97
CA ASN A 113 -17.19 10.29 11.38
C ASN A 113 -18.40 11.18 11.70
N ASP A 114 -18.91 11.07 12.93
CA ASP A 114 -20.11 11.78 13.39
C ASP A 114 -19.99 13.32 13.36
N VAL A 115 -18.76 13.85 13.41
CA VAL A 115 -18.48 15.29 13.32
C VAL A 115 -18.25 15.76 11.88
N GLY A 116 -18.43 14.88 10.88
CA GLY A 116 -18.33 15.19 9.46
C GLY A 116 -16.90 15.24 8.91
N ARG A 117 -15.89 14.85 9.70
CA ARG A 117 -14.52 14.70 9.20
C ARG A 117 -14.46 13.49 8.29
N ARG A 118 -13.76 13.63 7.17
CA ARG A 118 -13.61 12.59 6.16
C ARG A 118 -12.14 12.24 6.00
N VAL A 119 -11.87 10.94 5.99
CA VAL A 119 -10.56 10.38 5.68
C VAL A 119 -10.70 9.34 4.57
N PHE A 120 -9.67 9.21 3.75
CA PHE A 120 -9.61 8.20 2.70
C PHE A 120 -8.66 7.10 3.14
N VAL A 121 -9.13 5.87 3.05
CA VAL A 121 -8.35 4.66 3.34
C VAL A 121 -8.19 3.89 2.04
N SER A 122 -6.99 3.43 1.73
CA SER A 122 -6.75 2.51 0.62
C SER A 122 -5.83 1.37 1.00
N ILE A 123 -6.06 0.21 0.39
CA ILE A 123 -5.19 -0.95 0.45
C ILE A 123 -4.73 -1.25 -0.97
N VAL A 124 -3.42 -1.28 -1.17
CA VAL A 124 -2.79 -1.75 -2.41
C VAL A 124 -2.04 -3.03 -2.09
N LEU A 125 -2.46 -4.13 -2.70
CA LEU A 125 -1.80 -5.42 -2.51
C LEU A 125 -0.98 -5.75 -3.75
N SER A 126 0.34 -5.85 -3.55
CA SER A 126 1.27 -6.14 -4.63
C SER A 126 0.96 -7.48 -5.28
N GLY A 127 1.02 -7.54 -6.61
CA GLY A 127 1.03 -8.80 -7.34
C GLY A 127 2.39 -9.51 -7.28
N MET A 128 2.64 -10.31 -8.31
CA MET A 128 3.93 -10.88 -8.73
C MET A 128 5.00 -9.82 -8.89
N GLU A 129 4.61 -8.72 -9.53
CA GLU A 129 5.49 -7.63 -9.90
C GLU A 129 5.71 -6.67 -8.72
N ARG A 130 6.98 -6.35 -8.50
CA ARG A 130 7.44 -5.52 -7.37
C ARG A 130 7.07 -4.05 -7.50
N ASP A 131 6.69 -3.63 -8.69
CA ASP A 131 6.54 -2.23 -9.07
C ASP A 131 5.18 -1.65 -8.63
N SER A 132 4.29 -2.51 -8.13
CA SER A 132 2.97 -2.17 -7.62
C SER A 132 2.97 -1.22 -6.40
N ILE A 133 4.07 -1.17 -5.65
CA ILE A 133 4.17 -0.33 -4.44
C ILE A 133 5.48 0.42 -4.45
N HIS A 134 5.43 1.74 -4.58
CA HIS A 134 6.60 2.62 -4.44
C HIS A 134 6.48 3.51 -3.19
N ARG A 135 7.45 4.41 -3.01
CA ARG A 135 7.43 5.41 -1.95
C ARG A 135 6.33 6.46 -2.19
N PRO A 136 5.48 6.79 -1.21
CA PRO A 136 4.35 7.70 -1.41
C PRO A 136 4.78 9.12 -1.80
N GLN A 137 5.96 9.54 -1.34
CA GLN A 137 6.57 10.84 -1.65
C GLN A 137 6.64 11.09 -3.17
N ARG A 138 6.87 10.05 -3.98
CA ARG A 138 6.94 10.20 -5.44
C ARG A 138 5.59 10.61 -6.03
N CYS A 139 4.51 9.96 -5.60
CA CYS A 139 3.17 10.30 -6.05
C CYS A 139 2.68 11.63 -5.49
N LEU A 140 2.91 11.90 -4.20
CA LEU A 140 2.50 13.15 -3.57
C LEU A 140 3.14 14.36 -4.27
N VAL A 141 4.44 14.28 -4.58
CA VAL A 141 5.14 15.33 -5.33
C VAL A 141 4.67 15.42 -6.78
N ALA A 142 4.46 14.28 -7.47
CA ALA A 142 3.93 14.27 -8.83
C ALA A 142 2.52 14.87 -8.94
N GLN A 143 1.73 14.78 -7.87
CA GLN A 143 0.40 15.41 -7.74
C GLN A 143 0.48 16.90 -7.36
N GLY A 144 1.68 17.46 -7.23
CA GLY A 144 1.92 18.88 -6.97
C GLY A 144 1.97 19.27 -5.49
N ASN A 145 2.11 18.31 -4.56
CA ASN A 145 2.28 18.61 -3.14
C ASN A 145 3.75 18.87 -2.79
N ALA A 146 4.00 19.84 -1.92
CA ALA A 146 5.28 20.01 -1.22
C ALA A 146 5.28 19.16 0.04
N ILE A 147 6.36 18.42 0.29
CA ILE A 147 6.50 17.62 1.52
C ILE A 147 7.04 18.52 2.63
N ASP A 148 6.25 18.74 3.67
CA ASP A 148 6.60 19.64 4.77
C ASP A 148 7.30 18.91 5.92
N GLN A 149 6.80 17.72 6.26
CA GLN A 149 7.29 16.94 7.39
C GLN A 149 7.06 15.44 7.18
N GLU A 150 7.98 14.62 7.69
CA GLU A 150 7.85 13.16 7.72
C GLU A 150 8.29 12.63 9.09
N TYR A 151 7.47 11.78 9.73
CA TYR A 151 7.76 11.24 11.06
C TYR A 151 7.03 9.91 11.31
N THR A 152 7.47 9.15 12.32
CA THR A 152 6.79 7.91 12.73
C THR A 152 5.79 8.23 13.84
N LEU A 153 4.58 7.71 13.72
CA LEU A 153 3.56 7.79 14.76
C LEU A 153 3.31 6.39 15.32
N ASP A 154 3.31 6.26 16.64
CA ASP A 154 2.94 5.03 17.32
C ASP A 154 1.42 5.04 17.58
N VAL A 155 0.72 4.04 17.04
CA VAL A 155 -0.71 3.83 17.24
C VAL A 155 -0.89 2.71 18.27
N PRO A 156 -1.35 3.00 19.50
CA PRO A 156 -1.53 1.98 20.51
C PRO A 156 -2.65 1.01 20.09
N LEU A 157 -2.40 -0.30 20.14
CA LEU A 157 -3.39 -1.33 19.84
C LEU A 157 -3.63 -2.18 21.09
N GLU A 158 -4.87 -2.55 21.34
CA GLU A 158 -5.21 -3.37 22.51
C GLU A 158 -4.61 -4.77 22.39
N GLY A 159 -3.94 -5.27 23.42
CA GLY A 159 -3.40 -6.64 23.44
C GLY A 159 -2.11 -6.87 22.63
N ARG A 160 -1.42 -5.81 22.19
CA ARG A 160 -0.12 -5.92 21.51
C ARG A 160 0.70 -4.63 21.60
N ASP A 161 1.96 -4.69 21.13
CA ASP A 161 2.78 -3.49 20.96
C ASP A 161 2.17 -2.52 19.93
N PRO A 162 2.41 -1.19 20.09
CA PRO A 162 1.90 -0.19 19.16
C PRO A 162 2.29 -0.46 17.70
N LEU A 163 1.34 -0.21 16.79
CA LEU A 163 1.63 -0.21 15.36
C LEU A 163 2.38 1.08 15.01
N GLN A 164 3.55 0.93 14.41
CA GLN A 164 4.29 2.05 13.86
C GLN A 164 3.81 2.37 12.45
N ILE A 165 3.41 3.61 12.22
CA ILE A 165 3.02 4.11 10.90
C ILE A 165 3.86 5.32 10.52
N ARG A 166 4.09 5.49 9.23
CA ARG A 166 4.77 6.66 8.70
C ARG A 166 3.76 7.74 8.36
N VAL A 167 3.93 8.95 8.87
CA VAL A 167 3.09 10.10 8.56
C VAL A 167 3.89 11.12 7.74
N ILE A 168 3.28 11.59 6.66
CA ILE A 168 3.78 12.68 5.82
C ILE A 168 2.77 13.82 5.91
N LYS A 169 3.23 15.02 6.29
CA LYS A 169 2.48 16.26 6.09
C LYS A 169 2.92 16.88 4.77
N ALA A 170 1.94 17.28 3.97
CA ALA A 170 2.19 17.90 2.68
C ALA A 170 1.22 19.05 2.42
N SER A 171 1.69 20.04 1.68
CA SER A 171 0.95 21.27 1.40
C SER A 171 0.88 21.54 -0.10
N ARG A 172 -0.23 22.13 -0.53
CA ARG A 172 -0.43 22.74 -1.85
C ARG A 172 -1.05 24.13 -1.65
N PRO A 173 -1.00 25.05 -2.63
CA PRO A 173 -1.42 26.45 -2.43
C PRO A 173 -2.81 26.66 -1.82
N SER A 174 -3.71 25.69 -1.94
CA SER A 174 -5.07 25.75 -1.41
C SER A 174 -5.35 24.86 -0.20
N GLU A 175 -4.49 23.89 0.13
CA GLU A 175 -4.82 22.81 1.07
C GLU A 175 -3.59 22.21 1.75
N ASN A 176 -3.77 21.76 2.99
CA ASN A 176 -2.78 20.98 3.71
C ASN A 176 -3.38 19.59 3.97
N ILE A 177 -2.60 18.56 3.65
CA ILE A 177 -3.02 17.16 3.78
C ILE A 177 -2.03 16.41 4.65
N TYR A 178 -2.52 15.35 5.30
CA TYR A 178 -1.64 14.32 5.83
C TYR A 178 -1.81 13.04 5.02
N TYR A 179 -0.76 12.25 5.02
CA TYR A 179 -0.72 10.94 4.40
C TYR A 179 0.02 9.98 5.33
N ALA A 180 -0.74 9.12 6.01
CA ALA A 180 -0.24 8.09 6.91
C ALA A 180 -0.22 6.73 6.21
N TYR A 181 0.85 5.94 6.39
CA TYR A 181 0.96 4.64 5.74
C TYR A 181 1.84 3.65 6.48
N TRP A 182 1.63 2.37 6.21
CA TRP A 182 2.47 1.26 6.64
C TRP A 182 2.34 0.08 5.68
N PHE A 183 3.25 -0.88 5.80
CA PHE A 183 3.28 -2.08 4.98
C PHE A 183 3.01 -3.31 5.84
N VAL A 184 2.23 -4.24 5.30
CA VAL A 184 1.88 -5.50 5.96
C VAL A 184 2.24 -6.66 5.03
N GLY A 185 3.22 -7.45 5.44
CA GLY A 185 3.55 -8.73 4.82
C GLY A 185 2.80 -9.87 5.50
N GLN A 186 3.17 -11.11 5.19
CA GLN A 186 2.56 -12.29 5.80
C GLN A 186 2.94 -12.50 7.28
N GLU A 187 4.10 -12.02 7.68
CA GLU A 187 4.67 -12.32 9.00
C GLU A 187 5.02 -11.07 9.81
N ARG A 188 4.95 -9.89 9.18
CA ARG A 188 5.47 -8.66 9.76
C ARG A 188 4.81 -7.44 9.15
N GLU A 189 4.91 -6.36 9.90
CA GLU A 189 4.49 -5.02 9.53
C GLU A 189 5.70 -4.08 9.64
N THR A 190 5.73 -3.03 8.82
CA THR A 190 6.78 -2.01 8.92
C THR A 190 6.29 -0.66 8.37
N PRO A 191 6.66 0.47 9.01
CA PRO A 191 6.46 1.81 8.44
C PRO A 191 7.50 2.15 7.36
N SER A 192 8.50 1.30 7.12
CA SER A 192 9.67 1.61 6.29
C SER A 192 9.65 0.85 4.96
N HIS A 193 9.63 1.61 3.86
CA HIS A 193 9.78 1.05 2.52
C HIS A 193 11.13 0.34 2.34
N LEU A 194 12.21 0.83 2.97
CA LEU A 194 13.52 0.19 2.88
C LEU A 194 13.55 -1.15 3.60
N GLU A 195 12.94 -1.21 4.77
CA GLU A 195 12.82 -2.46 5.52
C GLU A 195 11.97 -3.47 4.75
N ARG A 196 10.87 -3.01 4.13
CA ARG A 196 10.09 -3.84 3.19
C ARG A 196 10.95 -4.42 2.07
N MET A 197 11.79 -3.61 1.43
CA MET A 197 12.70 -4.06 0.37
C MET A 197 13.69 -5.11 0.88
N PHE A 198 14.24 -4.90 2.07
CA PHE A 198 15.15 -5.85 2.71
C PHE A 198 14.47 -7.20 2.93
N TRP A 199 13.28 -7.24 3.54
CA TRP A 199 12.56 -8.49 3.79
C TRP A 199 12.11 -9.19 2.50
N LEU A 200 11.73 -8.43 1.47
CA LEU A 200 11.45 -8.98 0.13
C LEU A 200 12.68 -9.65 -0.50
N ALA A 201 13.87 -9.09 -0.30
CA ALA A 201 15.11 -9.70 -0.78
C ALA A 201 15.49 -10.91 0.06
N TRP A 202 15.44 -10.79 1.39
CA TRP A 202 15.78 -11.85 2.33
C TRP A 202 14.94 -13.10 2.13
N GLY A 203 13.61 -12.99 2.12
CA GLY A 203 12.72 -14.14 1.96
C GLY A 203 12.92 -14.90 0.65
N ARG A 204 13.38 -14.23 -0.41
CA ARG A 204 13.71 -14.90 -1.68
C ARG A 204 15.05 -15.62 -1.64
N VAL A 205 16.06 -15.02 -1.01
CA VAL A 205 17.42 -15.57 -0.95
C VAL A 205 17.51 -16.72 0.05
N VAL A 206 16.82 -16.59 1.18
CA VAL A 206 16.96 -17.50 2.32
C VAL A 206 15.82 -18.51 2.38
N ASP A 207 14.57 -18.06 2.17
CA ASP A 207 13.38 -18.92 2.32
C ASP A 207 12.84 -19.43 0.97
N SER A 208 13.42 -19.00 -0.15
CA SER A 208 12.91 -19.22 -1.52
C SER A 208 11.41 -18.88 -1.66
N LYS A 209 10.94 -17.87 -0.92
CA LYS A 209 9.54 -17.42 -0.89
C LYS A 209 9.40 -15.99 -1.37
N ALA A 210 8.42 -15.76 -2.24
CA ALA A 210 7.96 -14.43 -2.61
C ALA A 210 6.57 -14.18 -2.02
N SER A 211 6.53 -13.50 -0.87
CA SER A 211 5.27 -13.08 -0.23
C SER A 211 4.76 -11.77 -0.84
N ARG A 212 3.43 -11.68 -1.00
CA ARG A 212 2.75 -10.43 -1.33
C ARG A 212 2.78 -9.48 -0.12
N TRP A 213 2.81 -8.18 -0.39
CA TRP A 213 2.76 -7.13 0.62
C TRP A 213 1.58 -6.23 0.35
N ALA A 214 0.87 -5.88 1.40
CA ALA A 214 -0.12 -4.83 1.38
C ALA A 214 0.52 -3.50 1.79
N TYR A 215 0.08 -2.44 1.14
CA TYR A 215 0.36 -1.07 1.46
C TYR A 215 -0.96 -0.43 1.86
N ILE A 216 -1.07 -0.07 3.14
CA ILE A 216 -2.26 0.56 3.68
C ILE A 216 -1.93 2.03 3.88
N SER A 217 -2.85 2.90 3.47
CA SER A 217 -2.74 4.33 3.69
C SER A 217 -4.03 4.94 4.20
N VAL A 218 -3.89 5.96 5.04
CA VAL A 218 -4.95 6.83 5.53
C VAL A 218 -4.55 8.27 5.21
N SER A 219 -5.41 9.01 4.53
CA SER A 219 -5.15 10.40 4.17
C SER A 219 -6.36 11.28 4.43
N GLY A 220 -6.13 12.52 4.84
CA GLY A 220 -7.18 13.51 5.07
C GLY A 220 -6.60 14.91 5.18
N ASP A 221 -7.46 15.87 5.48
CA ASP A 221 -7.07 17.26 5.68
C ASP A 221 -6.30 17.41 7.00
N CYS A 222 -5.21 18.16 6.97
CA CYS A 222 -4.43 18.48 8.17
C CYS A 222 -4.43 19.98 8.45
N ASP A 223 -4.36 20.33 9.74
CA ASP A 223 -4.08 21.70 10.12
C ASP A 223 -2.57 21.97 9.98
N PRO A 224 -2.16 23.09 9.36
CA PRO A 224 -0.75 23.36 9.09
C PRO A 224 0.10 23.40 10.37
N GLU A 225 -0.42 23.99 11.45
CA GLU A 225 0.32 24.19 12.71
C GLU A 225 -0.06 23.18 13.82
N GLY A 226 -1.08 22.34 13.58
CA GLY A 226 -1.61 21.41 14.58
C GLY A 226 -1.12 19.97 14.43
N ASN A 227 -1.43 19.16 15.45
CA ASN A 227 -1.29 17.71 15.47
C ASN A 227 -2.64 16.98 15.64
N ALA A 228 -3.75 17.68 15.37
CA ALA A 228 -5.10 17.12 15.48
C ALA A 228 -5.29 15.88 14.58
N HIS A 229 -4.62 15.84 13.43
CA HIS A 229 -4.63 14.67 12.54
C HIS A 229 -4.05 13.42 13.19
N GLU A 230 -3.16 13.52 14.18
CA GLU A 230 -2.63 12.33 14.88
C GLU A 230 -3.70 11.61 15.69
N ALA A 231 -4.60 12.36 16.33
CA ALA A 231 -5.72 11.78 17.06
C ALA A 231 -6.70 11.10 16.08
N GLU A 232 -6.97 11.73 14.94
CA GLU A 232 -7.81 11.16 13.88
C GLU A 232 -7.21 9.88 13.30
N ILE A 233 -5.91 9.89 12.98
CA ILE A 233 -5.19 8.72 12.49
C ILE A 233 -5.23 7.60 13.54
N LYS A 234 -4.93 7.89 14.81
CA LYS A 234 -4.96 6.88 15.88
C LYS A 234 -6.35 6.27 15.99
N ASP A 235 -7.39 7.09 16.06
CA ASP A 235 -8.77 6.63 16.24
C ASP A 235 -9.22 5.68 15.11
N ILE A 236 -9.04 6.08 13.84
CA ILE A 236 -9.45 5.21 12.73
C ILE A 236 -8.57 3.96 12.61
N VAL A 237 -7.25 4.09 12.77
CA VAL A 237 -6.31 2.95 12.61
C VAL A 237 -6.53 1.91 13.71
N GLN A 238 -6.80 2.33 14.94
CA GLN A 238 -7.11 1.43 16.05
C GLN A 238 -8.31 0.54 15.77
N LYS A 239 -9.34 1.10 15.14
CA LYS A 239 -10.61 0.41 14.84
C LYS A 239 -10.52 -0.41 13.55
N LEU A 240 -9.87 0.14 12.54
CA LEU A 240 -9.75 -0.47 11.22
C LEU A 240 -8.75 -1.62 11.19
N TYR A 241 -7.52 -1.40 11.66
CA TYR A 241 -6.42 -2.32 11.40
C TYR A 241 -6.68 -3.76 11.86
N PRO A 242 -7.27 -4.02 13.06
CA PRO A 242 -7.57 -5.38 13.50
C PRO A 242 -8.55 -6.14 12.60
N THR A 243 -9.43 -5.44 11.88
CA THR A 243 -10.42 -6.07 10.99
C THR A 243 -9.80 -6.51 9.66
N LEU A 244 -8.75 -5.81 9.23
CA LEU A 244 -8.04 -6.07 7.98
C LEU A 244 -7.15 -7.30 8.05
N LEU A 245 -6.68 -7.69 9.23
CA LEU A 245 -5.72 -8.79 9.35
C LEU A 245 -6.34 -10.13 8.96
N THR A 246 -5.57 -10.95 8.24
CA THR A 246 -5.87 -12.38 8.12
C THR A 246 -5.63 -13.06 9.46
N GLU A 247 -6.25 -14.23 9.69
CA GLU A 247 -6.07 -14.98 10.95
C GLU A 247 -4.60 -15.28 11.24
N THR A 248 -3.84 -15.65 10.20
CA THR A 248 -2.40 -15.92 10.29
C THR A 248 -1.63 -14.70 10.77
N MET A 249 -1.90 -13.53 10.19
CA MET A 249 -1.22 -12.30 10.57
C MET A 249 -1.64 -11.85 11.97
N ARG A 250 -2.94 -11.95 12.29
CA ARG A 250 -3.49 -11.62 13.61
C ARG A 250 -2.79 -12.40 14.73
N LYS A 251 -2.68 -13.72 14.60
CA LYS A 251 -1.96 -14.55 15.59
C LYS A 251 -0.52 -14.11 15.80
N LYS A 252 0.17 -13.77 14.71
CA LYS A 252 1.58 -13.32 14.75
C LYS A 252 1.77 -12.01 15.52
N VAL A 253 0.87 -11.04 15.34
CA VAL A 253 1.03 -9.73 15.99
C VAL A 253 0.37 -9.59 17.35
N TYR A 254 -0.68 -10.37 17.65
CA TYR A 254 -1.35 -10.35 18.95
C TYR A 254 -0.83 -11.42 19.92
N SER A 255 0.16 -12.22 19.51
CA SER A 255 0.70 -13.34 20.30
C SER A 255 -0.39 -14.35 20.74
N GLU A 256 -1.39 -14.57 19.87
CA GLU A 256 -2.46 -15.57 20.04
C GLU A 256 -2.07 -16.95 19.48
#